data_AF-A0A8T4DV70-F1
#
_entry.id   AF-A0A8T4DV70-F1
#
_cell.length_a   1.000
_cell.length_b   1.000
_cell.length_c   1.000
_cell.angle_alpha   90.00
_cell.angle_beta   90.00
_cell.angle_gamma   90.00
#
_symmetry.space_group_name_H-M   'P 1'
#
loop_
_entity.id
_entity.type
_entity.pdbx_description
1 polymer ?
#
loop_
_entity_poly.entity_id
_entity_poly.type
_entity_poly.pdbx_seq_one_letter_code
_entity_poly.pdbx_strand_id
1 'polypeptide(L)'
;MDRKNSKVKENIQKLLLRLELWFAPLLISVPFAISLIFLSDWYVRGYSVGSSAFDGEMFLGLLILIGNMLVDIQFLRSLRGLRRSH
;
A
#
# COMPACT_ATOMS: atom_id res chain seq x y z
N MET A 1 34.46 3.52 23.32
CA MET A 1 33.86 3.98 22.04
C MET A 1 32.65 3.13 21.62
N ASP A 2 32.57 1.82 21.94
CA ASP A 2 31.46 0.95 21.53
C ASP A 2 30.05 1.34 21.98
N ARG A 3 29.88 1.80 23.24
CA ARG A 3 28.55 2.17 23.76
C ARG A 3 27.89 3.36 23.05
N LYS A 4 28.70 4.22 22.40
CA LYS A 4 28.17 5.36 21.63
C LYS A 4 27.63 4.87 20.28
N ASN A 5 28.31 3.92 19.64
CA ASN A 5 27.87 3.31 18.39
C ASN A 5 26.61 2.44 18.57
N SER A 6 26.46 1.72 19.68
CA SER A 6 25.26 0.93 19.94
C SER A 6 24.01 1.80 20.12
N LYS A 7 24.12 2.91 20.88
CA LYS A 7 23.01 3.87 21.06
C LYS A 7 22.61 4.55 19.75
N VAL A 8 23.56 4.88 18.88
CA VAL A 8 23.26 5.46 17.56
C VAL A 8 22.50 4.47 16.68
N LYS A 9 22.92 3.19 16.64
CA LYS A 9 22.22 2.14 15.90
C LYS A 9 20.79 1.94 16.39
N GLU A 10 20.58 1.92 17.71
CA GLU A 10 19.24 1.77 18.31
C GLU A 10 18.32 2.93 17.96
N ASN A 11 18.83 4.17 17.99
CA ASN A 11 18.05 5.36 17.59
C ASN A 11 17.68 5.33 16.11
N ILE A 12 18.59 4.89 15.23
CA ILE A 12 18.32 4.74 13.80
C ILE A 12 17.25 3.67 13.56
N GLN A 13 17.32 2.53 14.23
CA GLN A 13 16.30 1.47 14.14
C GLN A 13 14.91 1.96 14.59
N LYS A 14 14.85 2.70 15.70
CA LYS A 14 13.58 3.30 16.18
C LYS A 14 13.02 4.32 15.19
N LEU A 15 13.89 5.09 14.52
CA LEU A 15 13.47 6.07 13.52
C LEU A 15 12.93 5.39 12.25
N LEU A 16 13.61 4.33 11.78
CA LEU A 16 13.17 3.52 10.65
C LEU A 16 11.79 2.89 10.88
N LEU A 17 11.57 2.28 12.06
CA LEU A 17 10.27 1.71 12.43
C LEU A 17 9.15 2.75 12.45
N ARG A 18 9.43 3.98 12.92
CA ARG A 18 8.46 5.07 12.86
C ARG A 18 8.17 5.46 11.43
N LEU A 19 9.20 5.65 10.60
CA LEU A 19 9.00 5.96 9.18
C LEU A 19 8.13 4.90 8.50
N GLU A 20 8.43 3.63 8.72
CA GLU A 20 7.68 2.50 8.14
C GLU A 20 6.19 2.56 8.55
N LEU A 21 5.90 2.93 9.80
CA LEU A 21 4.54 3.11 10.32
C LEU A 21 3.82 4.34 9.71
N TRP A 22 4.55 5.42 9.40
CA TRP A 22 3.98 6.62 8.75
C TRP A 22 3.76 6.42 7.26
N PHE A 23 4.61 5.63 6.59
CA PHE A 23 4.48 5.29 5.17
C PHE A 23 3.46 4.18 4.90
N ALA A 24 3.21 3.30 5.88
CA ALA A 24 2.18 2.28 5.86
C ALA A 24 0.82 2.72 5.29
N PRO A 25 0.14 3.75 5.86
CA PRO A 25 -1.16 4.17 5.36
C PRO A 25 -1.09 4.72 3.93
N LEU A 26 0.01 5.39 3.56
CA LEU A 26 0.19 5.92 2.21
C LEU A 26 0.35 4.78 1.18
N LEU A 27 1.10 3.75 1.54
CA LEU A 27 1.34 2.57 0.70
C LEU A 27 0.04 1.82 0.39
N ILE A 28 -0.91 1.83 1.33
CA ILE A 28 -2.24 1.22 1.16
C ILE A 28 -3.16 2.17 0.39
N SER A 29 -3.21 3.45 0.77
CA SER A 29 -4.21 4.40 0.26
C SER A 29 -3.98 4.80 -1.20
N VAL A 30 -2.72 4.97 -1.62
CA VAL A 30 -2.38 5.45 -2.96
C VAL A 30 -2.83 4.47 -4.06
N PRO A 31 -2.38 3.20 -4.06
CA PRO A 31 -2.83 2.21 -5.04
C PRO A 31 -4.34 1.95 -5.00
N PHE A 32 -4.97 2.04 -3.82
CA PHE A 32 -6.44 1.97 -3.72
C PHE A 32 -7.10 3.14 -4.45
N ALA A 33 -6.63 4.37 -4.25
CA ALA A 33 -7.13 5.55 -4.96
C ALA A 33 -6.90 5.45 -6.47
N ILE A 34 -5.72 4.99 -6.89
CA ILE A 34 -5.41 4.79 -8.32
C ILE A 34 -6.35 3.75 -8.93
N SER A 35 -6.54 2.61 -8.26
CA SER A 35 -7.48 1.57 -8.72
C SER A 35 -8.90 2.12 -8.89
N LEU A 36 -9.39 2.90 -7.93
CA LEU A 36 -10.70 3.54 -8.01
C LEU A 36 -10.81 4.51 -9.18
N ILE A 37 -9.76 5.27 -9.50
CA ILE A 37 -9.75 6.17 -10.66
C ILE A 37 -9.93 5.38 -11.95
N PHE A 38 -9.16 4.29 -12.14
CA PHE A 38 -9.27 3.44 -13.32
C PHE A 38 -10.64 2.76 -13.45
N LEU A 39 -11.16 2.22 -12.35
CA LEU A 39 -12.48 1.59 -12.33
C LEU A 39 -13.60 2.61 -12.58
N SER A 40 -13.47 3.83 -12.05
CA SER A 40 -14.43 4.91 -12.29
C SER A 40 -14.41 5.36 -13.75
N ASP A 41 -13.23 5.47 -14.36
CA ASP A 41 -13.11 5.88 -15.76
C ASP A 41 -13.71 4.81 -16.69
N TRP A 42 -13.41 3.53 -16.43
CA TRP A 42 -14.07 2.43 -17.13
C TRP A 42 -15.59 2.42 -16.92
N TYR A 43 -16.09 2.66 -15.70
CA TYR A 43 -17.53 2.65 -15.44
C TYR A 43 -18.26 3.76 -16.23
N VAL A 44 -17.70 4.97 -16.26
CA VAL A 44 -18.30 6.12 -16.94
C VAL A 44 -18.15 6.02 -18.45
N ARG A 45 -16.98 5.61 -18.97
CA ARG A 45 -16.69 5.66 -20.41
C ARG A 45 -16.80 4.31 -21.11
N GLY A 46 -16.53 3.23 -20.41
CA GLY A 46 -16.66 1.86 -20.91
C GLY A 46 -18.07 1.34 -20.73
N TYR A 47 -18.46 1.08 -19.47
CA TYR A 47 -19.74 0.44 -19.15
C TYR A 47 -20.95 1.28 -19.56
N SER A 48 -20.96 2.59 -19.23
CA SER A 48 -22.13 3.44 -19.52
C SER A 48 -22.32 3.75 -21.01
N VAL A 49 -21.25 3.68 -21.82
CA VAL A 49 -21.28 3.94 -23.28
C VAL A 49 -21.28 2.63 -24.09
N GLY A 50 -21.05 1.48 -23.44
CA GLY A 50 -20.94 0.17 -24.08
C GLY A 50 -19.67 0.01 -24.94
N SER A 51 -18.61 0.74 -24.61
CA SER A 51 -17.35 0.73 -25.37
C SER A 51 -16.32 -0.20 -24.74
N SER A 52 -15.90 -1.24 -25.45
CA SER A 52 -14.83 -2.15 -25.04
C SER A 52 -13.43 -1.52 -25.09
N ALA A 53 -13.31 -0.28 -25.59
CA ALA A 53 -12.02 0.43 -25.63
C ALA A 53 -11.44 0.67 -24.24
N PHE A 54 -12.30 0.67 -23.20
CA PHE A 54 -11.90 0.96 -21.82
C PHE A 54 -11.67 -0.31 -20.96
N ASP A 55 -11.78 -1.51 -21.54
CA ASP A 55 -11.62 -2.75 -20.78
C ASP A 55 -10.20 -2.91 -20.21
N GLY A 56 -9.21 -2.24 -20.83
CA GLY A 56 -7.86 -2.14 -20.31
C GLY A 56 -7.79 -1.41 -18.97
N GLU A 57 -8.54 -0.34 -18.82
CA GLU A 57 -8.64 0.47 -17.60
C GLU A 57 -9.29 -0.34 -16.49
N MET A 58 -10.36 -1.10 -16.80
CA MET A 58 -10.93 -2.06 -15.87
C MET A 58 -9.89 -3.09 -15.42
N PHE A 59 -9.18 -3.69 -16.37
CA PHE A 59 -8.20 -4.73 -16.09
C PHE A 59 -7.05 -4.20 -15.22
N LEU A 60 -6.51 -3.02 -15.55
CA LEU A 60 -5.47 -2.35 -14.78
C LEU A 60 -5.97 -1.99 -13.37
N GLY A 61 -7.18 -1.43 -13.26
CA GLY A 61 -7.79 -1.10 -11.98
C GLY A 61 -7.93 -2.33 -11.07
N LEU A 62 -8.42 -3.45 -11.62
CA LEU A 62 -8.54 -4.72 -10.89
C LEU A 62 -7.18 -5.32 -10.53
N LEU A 63 -6.20 -5.28 -11.43
CA LEU A 63 -4.86 -5.80 -11.19
C LEU A 63 -4.19 -5.05 -10.05
N ILE A 64 -4.29 -3.72 -10.05
CA ILE A 64 -3.79 -2.88 -8.95
C ILE A 64 -4.53 -3.24 -7.66
N LEU A 65 -5.87 -3.35 -7.68
CA LEU A 65 -6.65 -3.65 -6.47
C LEU A 65 -6.25 -5.00 -5.85
N ILE A 66 -6.18 -6.06 -6.66
CA ILE A 66 -5.86 -7.41 -6.20
C ILE A 66 -4.41 -7.49 -5.75
N GLY A 67 -3.48 -6.95 -6.54
CA GLY A 67 -2.07 -6.91 -6.21
C GLY A 67 -1.84 -6.20 -4.86
N ASN A 68 -2.51 -5.08 -4.65
CA ASN A 68 -2.37 -4.34 -3.41
C ASN A 68 -3.03 -5.06 -2.22
N MET A 69 -4.20 -5.68 -2.37
CA MET A 69 -4.79 -6.48 -1.30
C MET A 69 -3.86 -7.60 -0.81
N LEU A 70 -3.16 -8.29 -1.72
CA LEU A 70 -2.23 -9.36 -1.36
C LEU A 70 -1.06 -8.85 -0.52
N VAL A 71 -0.49 -7.70 -0.90
CA VAL A 71 0.64 -7.09 -0.20
C VAL A 71 0.20 -6.45 1.12
N ASP A 72 -0.91 -5.70 1.11
CA ASP A 72 -1.44 -4.99 2.27
C ASP A 72 -1.84 -5.95 3.40
N ILE A 73 -2.41 -7.12 3.06
CA ILE A 73 -2.76 -8.16 4.06
C ILE A 73 -1.50 -8.68 4.78
N GLN A 74 -0.40 -8.91 4.04
CA GLN A 74 0.85 -9.37 4.65
C GLN A 74 1.46 -8.30 5.55
N PHE A 75 1.43 -7.04 5.09
CA PHE A 75 1.95 -5.91 5.83
C PHE A 75 1.13 -5.61 7.11
N LEU A 76 -0.19 -5.67 7.06
CA LEU A 76 -1.04 -5.54 8.25
C LEU A 76 -0.82 -6.68 9.25
N ARG A 77 -0.54 -7.90 8.76
CA ARG A 77 -0.20 -9.05 9.61
C ARG A 77 1.14 -8.85 10.32
N SER A 78 2.18 -8.35 9.64
CA SER A 78 3.48 -8.09 10.27
C SER A 78 3.38 -6.99 11.34
N LEU A 79 2.64 -5.91 11.08
CA LEU A 79 2.35 -4.85 12.06
C LEU A 79 1.60 -5.37 13.29
N ARG A 80 0.59 -6.23 13.10
CA ARG A 80 -0.17 -6.82 14.21
C ARG A 80 0.70 -7.76 15.06
N GLY A 81 1.64 -8.47 14.44
CA GLY A 81 2.64 -9.28 15.13
C GLY A 81 3.58 -8.45 16.00
N LEU A 82 4.07 -7.33 15.47
CA LEU A 82 4.95 -6.41 16.22
C LEU A 82 4.26 -5.83 17.46
N ARG A 83 2.95 -5.51 17.38
CA ARG A 83 2.17 -4.94 18.48
C ARG A 83 1.85 -5.93 19.61
N ARG A 84 1.93 -7.24 19.38
CA ARG A 84 1.72 -8.28 20.42
C ARG A 84 2.99 -8.66 21.18
N SER A 85 4.16 -8.27 20.67
CA SER A 85 5.47 -8.61 21.26
C SER A 85 6.01 -7.55 22.23
N HIS A 86 5.25 -6.48 22.48
CA HIS A 86 5.64 -5.34 23.30
C HIS A 86 4.56 -5.06 24.35
#